data_AF-A0A7Z2PTN0-F1
#
_entry.id   AF-A0A7Z2PTN0-F1
#
_cell.length_a   1.000
_cell.length_b   1.000
_cell.length_c   1.000
_cell.angle_alpha   90.00
_cell.angle_beta   90.00
_cell.angle_gamma   90.00
#
_symmetry.space_group_name_H-M   'P 1'
#
loop_
_entity.id
_entity.type
_entity.pdbx_description
1 polymer ?
#
loop_
_entity_poly.entity_id
_entity_poly.type
_entity_poly.pdbx_seq_one_letter_code
_entity_poly.pdbx_strand_id
1 'polypeptide(L)' 'MKLLTEYLEHALTFERLAAEETNPELRKCFEMQAVAYRKLVSERAAKYGLPPPSPPPVRPHPQSSTQPHARFALPKQPA' A
#
# COMPACT_ATOMS: atom_id res chain seq x y z
N MET A 1 -13.50 18.30 -15.47
CA MET A 1 -12.52 17.97 -14.40
C MET A 1 -13.07 17.12 -13.25
N LYS A 2 -14.41 17.02 -13.02
CA LYS A 2 -14.99 16.25 -11.90
C LYS A 2 -14.44 14.81 -11.76
N LEU A 3 -14.27 14.10 -12.87
CA LEU A 3 -13.78 12.72 -12.89
C LEU A 3 -12.36 12.53 -12.33
N LEU A 4 -11.45 13.51 -12.49
CA LEU A 4 -10.09 13.41 -11.94
C LEU A 4 -10.11 13.47 -10.42
N THR A 5 -10.90 14.39 -9.88
CA THR A 5 -11.10 14.55 -8.43
C THR A 5 -11.78 13.31 -7.86
N GLU A 6 -12.82 12.79 -8.51
CA GLU A 6 -13.53 11.57 -8.10
C GLU A 6 -12.58 10.36 -8.03
N TYR A 7 -11.75 10.13 -9.05
CA TYR A 7 -10.78 9.03 -9.01
C TYR A 7 -9.72 9.23 -7.93
N LEU A 8 -9.32 10.47 -7.66
CA LEU A 8 -8.39 10.76 -6.57
C LEU A 8 -9.04 10.50 -5.20
N GLU A 9 -10.30 10.87 -5.01
CA GLU A 9 -11.07 10.58 -3.80
C GLU A 9 -11.24 9.08 -3.57
N HIS A 10 -11.50 8.31 -4.63
CA HIS A 10 -11.54 6.85 -4.55
C HIS A 10 -10.19 6.26 -4.14
N ALA A 11 -9.08 6.72 -4.74
CA ALA A 11 -7.75 6.30 -4.33
C ALA A 11 -7.52 6.55 -2.83
N LEU A 12 -7.82 7.77 -2.36
CA LEU A 12 -7.67 8.13 -0.94
C LEU A 12 -8.57 7.31 -0.02
N THR A 13 -9.77 6.95 -0.47
CA THR A 13 -10.70 6.10 0.29
C THR A 13 -10.11 4.71 0.48
N PHE A 14 -9.61 4.09 -0.60
CA PHE A 14 -8.98 2.77 -0.50
C PHE A 14 -7.66 2.80 0.29
N GLU A 15 -6.89 3.88 0.21
CA GLU A 15 -5.70 4.08 1.07
C GLU A 15 -6.07 4.10 2.57
N ARG A 16 -7.20 4.72 2.93
CA ARG A 16 -7.71 4.74 4.32
C ARG A 16 -8.22 3.37 4.74
N LEU A 17 -9.01 2.71 3.90
CA LEU A 17 -9.52 1.37 4.16
C LEU A 17 -8.37 0.38 4.35
N ALA A 18 -7.34 0.42 3.49
CA ALA A 18 -6.15 -0.39 3.66
C ALA A 18 -5.41 -0.12 4.98
N ALA A 19 -5.39 1.13 5.45
CA ALA A 19 -4.72 1.50 6.69
C ALA A 19 -5.46 1.00 7.94
N GLU A 20 -6.78 0.89 7.89
CA GLU A 20 -7.63 0.46 9.00
C GLU A 20 -7.91 -1.06 8.96
N GLU A 21 -7.65 -1.71 7.82
CA GLU A 21 -7.93 -3.12 7.62
C GLU A 21 -6.93 -4.04 8.34
N THR A 22 -7.46 -4.98 9.10
CA THR A 22 -6.67 -5.97 9.86
C THR A 22 -6.46 -7.24 9.05
N ASN A 23 -7.39 -7.60 8.17
CA ASN A 23 -7.25 -8.75 7.29
C ASN A 23 -6.20 -8.47 6.19
N PRO A 24 -5.10 -9.24 6.14
CA PRO A 24 -4.00 -8.98 5.20
C PRO A 24 -4.39 -9.16 3.73
N GLU A 25 -5.33 -10.05 3.42
CA GLU A 25 -5.79 -10.27 2.03
C GLU A 25 -6.66 -9.11 1.57
N LEU A 26 -7.61 -8.69 2.40
CA LEU A 26 -8.51 -7.58 2.09
C LEU A 26 -7.74 -6.24 2.03
N ARG A 27 -6.78 -6.04 2.93
CA ARG A 27 -5.86 -4.90 2.88
C ARG A 27 -5.14 -4.81 1.54
N LYS A 28 -4.57 -5.93 1.07
CA LYS A 28 -3.88 -5.98 -0.22
C LYS A 28 -4.82 -5.67 -1.39
N CYS A 29 -6.08 -6.11 -1.32
CA CYS A 29 -7.10 -5.73 -2.30
C CYS A 29 -7.35 -4.21 -2.32
N PHE A 30 -7.47 -3.58 -1.16
CA PHE A 30 -7.63 -2.11 -1.07
C PHE A 30 -6.40 -1.37 -1.59
N GLU A 31 -5.18 -1.80 -1.23
CA GLU A 31 -3.94 -1.22 -1.76
C GLU A 31 -3.89 -1.29 -3.30
N MET A 32 -4.26 -2.44 -3.88
CA MET A 32 -4.30 -2.61 -5.33
C MET A 32 -5.32 -1.68 -6.00
N GLN A 33 -6.50 -1.50 -5.39
CA GLN A 33 -7.51 -0.57 -5.91
C GLN A 33 -7.03 0.88 -5.83
N ALA A 34 -6.42 1.28 -4.71
CA ALA A 34 -5.82 2.62 -4.57
C ALA A 34 -4.80 2.92 -5.68
N VAL A 35 -3.87 1.98 -5.94
CA VAL A 35 -2.87 2.10 -7.00
C VAL A 35 -3.51 2.23 -8.38
N ALA A 36 -4.55 1.44 -8.67
CA ALA A 36 -5.27 1.50 -9.93
C ALA A 36 -5.92 2.87 -10.17
N TYR A 37 -6.58 3.43 -9.15
CA TYR A 37 -7.17 4.77 -9.24
C TYR A 37 -6.10 5.87 -9.39
N ARG A 38 -4.97 5.80 -8.66
CA ARG A 38 -3.85 6.75 -8.84
C ARG A 38 -3.28 6.74 -10.26
N LYS A 39 -3.18 5.55 -10.87
CA LYS A 39 -2.75 5.40 -12.26
C LYS A 39 -3.72 6.07 -13.23
N LEU A 40 -5.03 5.83 -13.06
CA LEU A 40 -6.07 6.48 -13.88
C LEU A 40 -6.03 8.01 -13.77
N VAL A 41 -5.85 8.54 -12.57
CA VAL A 41 -5.71 9.98 -12.35
C VAL A 41 -4.47 10.51 -13.07
N SER A 42 -3.33 9.84 -12.95
CA SER A 42 -2.06 10.25 -13.56
C SER A 42 -2.13 10.27 -15.08
N GLU A 43 -2.64 9.19 -15.69
CA GLU A 43 -2.83 9.09 -17.14
C GLU A 43 -3.76 10.18 -17.66
N ARG A 44 -4.82 10.48 -16.90
CA ARG A 44 -5.80 11.48 -17.31
C ARG A 44 -5.33 12.90 -17.06
N ALA A 45 -4.57 13.17 -16.00
CA ALA A 45 -3.91 14.46 -15.77
C ALA A 45 -2.93 14.78 -16.91
N ALA A 46 -2.14 13.78 -17.34
CA ALA A 46 -1.24 13.92 -18.49
C ALA A 46 -2.00 14.29 -19.78
N LYS A 47 -3.16 13.68 -20.04
CA LYS A 47 -4.01 14.04 -21.20
C LYS A 47 -4.53 15.48 -21.16
N TYR A 48 -4.65 16.08 -19.98
CA TYR A 48 -5.09 17.46 -19.82
C TYR A 48 -3.92 18.46 -19.64
N GLY A 49 -2.66 18.01 -19.74
CA GLY A 49 -1.50 18.86 -19.47
C GLY A 49 -1.40 19.31 -18.01
N LEU A 50 -2.03 18.59 -17.09
CA LEU A 50 -1.98 18.85 -15.66
C LEU A 50 -0.81 18.10 -15.00
N PRO A 51 -0.28 18.61 -13.87
CA PRO A 51 0.71 17.88 -13.11
C PRO A 51 0.15 16.56 -12.56
N PRO A 52 1.01 15.55 -12.35
CA PRO A 52 0.60 14.28 -11.74
C PRO A 52 0.10 14.49 -10.31
N PRO A 53 -0.84 13.65 -9.83
CA PRO A 53 -1.35 13.73 -8.47
C PRO A 53 -0.24 13.45 -7.45
N SER A 54 -0.28 14.12 -6.30
CA SER A 54 0.69 13.93 -5.21
C SER A 54 0.82 12.45 -4.82
N PRO A 55 2.03 11.96 -4.49
CA PRO A 55 2.21 10.57 -4.09
C PRO A 55 1.40 10.23 -2.83
N PRO A 56 1.00 8.96 -2.66
CA PRO A 56 0.30 8.53 -1.45
C PRO A 56 1.16 8.80 -0.21
N PRO A 57 0.55 9.06 0.95
CA PRO A 57 1.30 9.21 2.20
C PRO A 57 2.10 7.94 2.44
N VAL A 58 3.43 8.04 2.46
CA VAL A 58 4.31 6.93 2.76
C VAL A 58 4.12 6.58 4.23
N ARG A 59 3.23 5.64 4.54
CA ARG A 59 3.17 5.05 5.88
C ARG A 59 4.14 3.88 5.88
N PRO A 60 5.12 3.85 6.79
CA PRO A 60 5.97 2.68 6.94
C PRO A 60 5.07 1.49 7.24
N HIS A 61 4.98 0.57 6.30
CA HIS A 61 4.35 -0.70 6.53
C HIS A 61 5.20 -1.36 7.62
N PRO A 62 4.62 -1.99 8.65
CA PRO A 62 5.33 -3.04 9.36
C PRO A 62 5.46 -4.20 8.36
N GLN A 63 6.35 -4.04 7.37
CA GLN A 63 6.88 -5.13 6.58
C GLN A 63 7.51 -6.06 7.61
N SER A 64 6.88 -7.21 7.76
CA SER A 64 7.54 -8.47 8.04
C SER A 64 8.78 -8.28 8.90
N SER A 65 8.61 -8.26 10.22
CA SER A 65 9.65 -8.75 11.10
C SER A 65 9.94 -10.17 10.65
N THR A 66 10.83 -10.32 9.66
CA THR A 66 11.63 -11.52 9.48
C THR A 66 12.44 -11.59 10.75
N GLN A 67 11.81 -12.14 11.79
CA GLN A 67 12.49 -12.60 12.96
C GLN A 67 13.49 -13.63 12.42
N PRO A 68 14.81 -13.40 12.49
CA PRO A 68 15.72 -14.50 12.26
C PRO A 68 15.40 -15.47 13.38
N HIS A 69 14.83 -16.63 13.04
CA HIS A 69 14.77 -17.76 13.96
C HIS A 69 16.22 -18.04 14.35
N ALA A 70 16.64 -17.47 15.48
CA ALA A 70 17.85 -17.86 16.17
C ALA A 70 17.62 -19.33 16.55
N ARG A 71 18.14 -20.21 15.69
CA ARG A 71 18.21 -21.64 15.89
C ARG A 71 19.09 -21.81 17.13
N PHE A 72 18.45 -21.91 18.31
CA PHE A 72 19.11 -22.30 19.55
C PHE A 72 19.72 -23.68 19.29
N ALA A 73 21.01 -23.70 18.95
CA ALA A 73 21.79 -24.91 18.90
C ALA A 73 21.97 -25.38 20.35
N LEU A 74 21.28 -26.46 20.68
CA LEU A 74 21.46 -27.22 21.90
C LEU A 74 22.92 -27.76 21.94
N PRO A 75 23.77 -27.37 22.88
CA PRO A 75 25.06 -28.04 23.02
C PRO A 75 24.82 -29.41 23.65
N LYS A 76 25.02 -30.47 22.87
CA LYS A 76 25.23 -31.81 23.44
C LYS A 76 26.57 -31.80 24.17
N GLN A 77 26.54 -31.85 25.50
CA GLN A 77 27.69 -32.25 26.31
C GLN A 77 27.93 -33.76 26.11
N PRO A 78 29.16 -34.20 25.78
CA PRO A 78 29.56 -35.58 25.98
C PRO A 78 30.13 -35.80 27.39
N ALA A 79 30.11 -37.07 27.78
CA ALA A 79 30.35 -37.66 29.10
C ALA A 79 31.70 -37.36 29.76
#